data_AF-A0A518BL83-F1
#
_entry.id   AF-A0A518BL83-F1
#
_cell.length_a   1.000
_cell.length_b   1.000
_cell.length_c   1.000
_cell.angle_alpha   90.00
_cell.angle_beta   90.00
_cell.angle_gamma   90.00
#
_symmetry.space_group_name_H-M   'P 1'
#
loop_
_entity.id
_entity.type
_entity.pdbx_description
1 polymer ?
#
loop_
_entity_poly.entity_id
_entity_poly.type
_entity_poly.pdbx_seq_one_letter_code
_entity_poly.pdbx_strand_id
1 'polypeptide(L)'
;MCGPIRMTYAGGTPSATFEVDKGTKTTEEWIAAAFNTLQLSAPSDTTALTAQWCCDGDDQVCPLTRNPGETYINFFRRFKEEVEGKMADCPPEA
;
A
#
# COMPACT_ATOMS: atom_id res chain seq x y z
N MET A 1 -6.76 -9.87 17.34
CA MET A 1 -5.66 -8.89 17.31
C MET A 1 -5.33 -8.65 15.86
N CYS A 2 -5.45 -7.41 15.40
CA CYS A 2 -5.14 -7.07 14.04
C CYS A 2 -3.63 -7.17 13.75
N GLY A 3 -3.25 -7.67 12.57
CA GLY A 3 -1.86 -7.79 12.12
C GLY A 3 -1.28 -6.48 11.57
N PRO A 4 0.04 -6.41 11.31
CA PRO A 4 0.68 -5.20 10.80
C PRO A 4 0.08 -4.78 9.46
N ILE A 5 0.24 -3.50 9.13
CA ILE A 5 -0.19 -3.02 7.82
C ILE A 5 0.83 -3.49 6.78
N ARG A 6 0.33 -4.06 5.67
CA ARG A 6 1.15 -4.65 4.61
C ARG A 6 0.98 -3.92 3.31
N MET A 7 2.07 -3.73 2.59
CA MET A 7 2.00 -3.38 1.18
C MET A 7 2.81 -4.35 0.34
N THR A 8 2.22 -4.82 -0.75
CA THR A 8 2.84 -5.79 -1.65
C THR A 8 2.84 -5.25 -3.07
N TYR A 9 3.93 -5.45 -3.79
CA TYR A 9 3.97 -5.22 -5.23
C TYR A 9 4.13 -6.52 -6.01
N ALA A 10 3.57 -6.54 -7.22
CA ALA A 10 3.77 -7.60 -8.20
C ALA A 10 4.23 -7.01 -9.53
N GLY A 11 5.30 -7.58 -10.07
CA GLY A 11 6.06 -7.21 -11.26
C GLY A 11 7.19 -8.23 -11.36
N GLY A 12 7.72 -8.51 -12.56
CA GLY A 12 8.63 -9.62 -12.86
C GLY A 12 9.46 -10.07 -11.66
N THR A 13 9.19 -11.30 -11.23
CA THR A 13 9.67 -11.96 -10.01
C THR A 13 10.99 -11.39 -9.47
N PRO A 14 11.05 -10.95 -8.19
CA PRO A 14 10.15 -11.28 -7.09
C PRO A 14 9.16 -10.18 -6.65
N SER A 15 8.00 -10.61 -6.15
CA SER A 15 7.12 -9.78 -5.31
C SER A 15 7.81 -9.47 -3.97
N ALA A 16 7.65 -8.26 -3.45
CA ALA A 16 8.07 -7.92 -2.09
C ALA A 16 6.90 -7.39 -1.27
N THR A 17 6.95 -7.67 0.03
CA THR A 17 6.00 -7.18 1.03
C THR A 17 6.74 -6.31 2.04
N PHE A 18 6.15 -5.16 2.35
CA PHE A 18 6.62 -4.26 3.40
C PHE A 18 5.60 -4.25 4.52
N GLU A 19 6.09 -4.48 5.73
CA GLU A 19 5.29 -4.42 6.95
C GLU A 19 5.67 -3.17 7.73
N VAL A 20 4.67 -2.45 8.22
CA VAL A 20 4.88 -1.30 9.10
C VAL A 20 4.17 -1.60 10.42
N ASP A 21 4.94 -1.57 11.50
CA ASP A 21 4.44 -1.83 12.86
C ASP A 21 3.45 -0.74 13.31
N LYS A 22 2.35 -1.20 13.91
CA LYS A 22 1.21 -0.37 14.34
C LYS A 22 1.53 0.65 15.44
N GLY A 23 2.52 0.36 16.28
CA GLY A 23 2.69 1.05 17.56
C GLY A 23 3.34 2.43 17.51
N THR A 24 3.70 2.97 16.34
CA THR A 24 4.56 4.18 16.29
C THR A 24 4.14 5.27 15.30
N LYS A 25 3.10 5.07 14.47
CA LYS A 25 2.79 6.00 13.36
C LYS A 25 1.29 6.24 13.22
N THR A 26 0.92 7.49 12.95
CA THR A 26 -0.42 7.86 12.46
C THR A 26 -0.69 7.28 11.06
N THR A 27 -1.95 7.26 10.63
CA THR A 27 -2.35 6.82 9.27
C THR A 27 -1.55 7.55 8.18
N GLU A 28 -1.38 8.87 8.29
CA GLU A 28 -0.58 9.64 7.32
C GLU A 28 0.90 9.25 7.32
N GLU A 29 1.50 9.05 8.49
CA GLU A 29 2.89 8.62 8.62
C GLU A 29 3.10 7.19 8.11
N TRP A 30 2.09 6.33 8.26
CA TRP A 30 2.07 5.01 7.65
C TRP A 30 2.07 5.10 6.12
N ILE A 31 1.11 5.84 5.54
CA ILE A 31 1.01 6.02 4.08
C ILE A 31 2.33 6.55 3.55
N ALA A 32 2.86 7.62 4.13
CA ALA A 32 4.12 8.20 3.69
C ALA A 32 5.30 7.20 3.78
N ALA A 33 5.44 6.47 4.89
CA ALA A 33 6.53 5.53 5.07
C ALA A 33 6.43 4.32 4.12
N ALA A 34 5.23 3.77 3.98
CA ALA A 34 4.97 2.60 3.18
C ALA A 34 5.18 2.95 1.69
N PHE A 35 4.62 4.06 1.20
CA PHE A 35 4.79 4.52 -0.18
C PHE A 35 6.22 4.94 -0.52
N ASN A 36 6.94 5.63 0.37
CA ASN A 36 8.34 5.98 0.12
C ASN A 36 9.20 4.72 -0.05
N THR A 37 9.01 3.73 0.84
CA THR A 37 9.72 2.46 0.76
C THR A 37 9.39 1.73 -0.54
N LEU A 38 8.11 1.69 -0.89
CA LEU A 38 7.63 1.02 -2.09
C LEU A 38 8.16 1.69 -3.36
N GLN A 39 8.15 3.03 -3.43
CA GLN A 39 8.68 3.76 -4.57
C GLN A 39 10.19 3.54 -4.76
N LEU A 40 10.95 3.39 -3.67
CA LEU A 40 12.40 3.14 -3.72
C LEU A 40 12.77 1.71 -4.12
N SER A 41 11.90 0.73 -3.83
CA SER A 41 12.23 -0.69 -3.91
C SER A 41 11.45 -1.46 -4.97
N ALA A 42 10.33 -0.93 -5.45
CA ALA A 42 9.54 -1.62 -6.45
C ALA A 42 10.22 -1.60 -7.82
N PRO A 43 10.30 -2.76 -8.50
CA PRO A 43 10.82 -2.87 -9.85
C PRO A 43 10.06 -1.96 -10.84
N SER A 44 10.74 -1.48 -11.87
CA SER A 44 10.15 -0.62 -12.91
C SER A 44 9.05 -1.32 -13.72
N ASP A 45 9.05 -2.66 -13.71
CA ASP A 45 8.05 -3.55 -14.30
C ASP A 45 6.96 -3.97 -13.30
N THR A 46 6.82 -3.28 -12.17
CA THR A 46 5.66 -3.42 -11.30
C THR A 46 4.36 -3.18 -12.10
N THR A 47 3.49 -4.18 -12.03
CA THR A 47 2.19 -4.25 -12.71
C THR A 47 1.02 -4.16 -11.74
N ALA A 48 1.20 -4.51 -10.47
CA ALA A 48 0.16 -4.41 -9.46
C ALA A 48 0.73 -4.04 -8.09
N LEU A 49 -0.11 -3.39 -7.28
CA LEU A 49 0.14 -3.00 -5.90
C LEU A 49 -1.04 -3.45 -5.05
N THR A 50 -0.79 -3.76 -3.79
CA THR A 50 -1.83 -4.14 -2.83
C THR A 50 -1.48 -3.59 -1.47
N ALA A 51 -2.40 -2.84 -0.85
CA ALA A 51 -2.32 -2.45 0.54
C ALA A 51 -3.30 -3.30 1.35
N GLN A 52 -2.90 -3.73 2.54
CA GLN A 52 -3.74 -4.48 3.46
C GLN A 52 -3.59 -3.91 4.87
N TRP A 53 -4.71 -3.63 5.54
CA TRP A 53 -4.77 -3.18 6.92
C TRP A 53 -5.99 -3.77 7.62
N CYS A 54 -6.09 -3.60 8.93
CA CYS A 54 -7.26 -4.03 9.71
C CYS A 54 -8.07 -2.82 10.14
N CYS A 55 -9.38 -2.89 10.03
CA CYS A 55 -10.30 -1.84 10.44
C CYS A 55 -11.57 -2.48 11.02
N ASP A 56 -12.01 -2.04 12.20
CA ASP A 56 -13.15 -2.60 12.95
C ASP A 56 -13.13 -4.13 13.12
N GLY A 57 -11.94 -4.73 13.24
CA GLY A 57 -11.75 -6.18 13.34
C GLY A 57 -11.74 -6.93 12.00
N ASP A 58 -11.93 -6.25 10.87
CA ASP A 58 -11.92 -6.83 9.53
C ASP A 58 -10.68 -6.42 8.72
N ASP A 59 -10.11 -7.37 7.99
CA ASP A 59 -9.00 -7.13 7.05
C ASP A 59 -9.52 -6.38 5.80
N GLN A 60 -9.04 -5.16 5.62
CA GLN A 60 -9.24 -4.35 4.43
C GLN A 60 -8.12 -4.62 3.43
N VAL A 61 -8.48 -4.83 2.16
CA VAL A 61 -7.54 -5.07 1.05
C VAL A 61 -7.82 -4.11 -0.09
N CYS A 62 -6.80 -3.38 -0.53
CA CYS A 62 -6.86 -2.45 -1.64
C CYS A 62 -5.87 -2.84 -2.73
N PRO A 63 -6.31 -3.64 -3.72
CA PRO A 63 -5.50 -3.95 -4.89
C PRO A 63 -5.64 -2.86 -5.96
N LEU A 64 -4.55 -2.54 -6.66
CA LEU A 64 -4.56 -1.69 -7.85
C LEU A 64 -3.63 -2.25 -8.92
N THR A 65 -4.11 -2.34 -10.15
CA THR A 65 -3.32 -2.76 -11.32
C THR A 65 -2.96 -1.55 -12.17
N ARG A 66 -1.73 -1.56 -12.71
CA ARG A 66 -1.21 -0.53 -13.60
C ARG A 66 -1.94 -0.58 -14.94
N ASN A 67 -2.40 0.58 -15.39
CA ASN A 67 -3.09 0.67 -16.67
C ASN A 67 -2.07 0.56 -17.83
N PRO A 68 -2.48 0.02 -19.00
CA PRO A 68 -1.63 0.02 -20.19
C PRO A 68 -1.17 1.43 -20.56
N GLY A 69 0.14 1.63 -20.75
CA GLY A 69 0.73 2.94 -21.06
C GLY A 69 0.83 3.92 -19.88
N GLU A 70 0.34 3.56 -18.69
CA GLU A 70 0.50 4.38 -17.49
C GLU A 70 1.96 4.43 -17.08
N THR A 71 2.48 5.62 -16.81
CA THR A 71 3.84 5.76 -16.26
C THR A 71 3.88 5.20 -14.84
N TYR A 72 5.04 4.69 -14.44
CA TYR A 72 5.24 4.17 -13.10
C TYR A 72 4.88 5.19 -12.00
N ILE A 73 5.25 6.46 -12.19
CA ILE A 73 4.94 7.55 -11.26
C ILE A 73 3.43 7.77 -11.15
N ASN A 74 2.70 7.78 -12.27
CA ASN A 74 1.24 7.95 -12.25
C ASN A 74 0.54 6.77 -11.58
N PHE A 75 1.04 5.55 -11.80
CA PHE A 75 0.51 4.36 -11.16
C PHE A 75 0.64 4.41 -9.62
N PHE A 76 1.83 4.76 -9.11
CA PHE A 76 2.06 4.89 -7.66
C PHE A 76 1.25 6.03 -7.04
N ARG A 77 1.12 7.15 -7.74
CA ARG A 77 0.30 8.28 -7.29
C ARG A 77 -1.17 7.88 -7.16
N ARG A 78 -1.73 7.21 -8.18
CA ARG A 78 -3.11 6.70 -8.14
C ARG A 78 -3.30 5.69 -7.02
N PHE A 79 -2.35 4.79 -6.83
CA PHE A 79 -2.40 3.84 -5.71
C PHE A 79 -2.42 4.55 -4.34
N LYS A 80 -1.66 5.63 -4.19
CA LYS A 80 -1.66 6.46 -2.99
C LYS A 80 -3.03 7.09 -2.73
N GLU A 81 -3.58 7.74 -3.74
CA GLU A 81 -4.90 8.40 -3.66
C GLU A 81 -6.01 7.40 -3.29
N GLU A 82 -5.99 6.19 -3.86
CA GLU A 82 -6.96 5.12 -3.55
C GLU A 82 -6.85 4.61 -2.11
N VAL A 83 -5.61 4.41 -1.62
CA VAL A 83 -5.36 3.95 -0.26
C VAL A 83 -5.72 5.04 0.76
N GLU A 84 -5.35 6.30 0.49
CA GLU A 84 -5.74 7.45 1.32
C GLU A 84 -7.25 7.58 1.44
N GLY A 85 -7.98 7.46 0.32
CA GLY A 85 -9.44 7.49 0.32
C GLY A 85 -10.05 6.39 1.20
N LYS A 86 -9.64 5.12 1.00
CA LYS A 86 -10.18 4.01 1.78
C LYS A 86 -9.82 4.07 3.26
N MET A 87 -8.65 4.60 3.61
CA MET A 87 -8.25 4.76 5.00
C MET A 87 -8.92 5.95 5.69
N ALA A 88 -9.41 6.94 4.94
CA ALA A 88 -10.24 8.00 5.50
C ALA A 88 -11.59 7.44 5.98
N ASP A 89 -12.16 6.48 5.24
CA ASP A 89 -13.39 5.77 5.63
C ASP A 89 -13.15 4.75 6.73
N CYS A 90 -12.06 3.99 6.64
CA CYS A 90 -11.75 2.88 7.52
C CYS A 90 -10.26 2.91 7.94
N PRO A 91 -9.91 3.73 8.94
CA PRO A 91 -8.52 3.89 9.36
C PRO A 91 -7.99 2.60 9.99
N PRO A 92 -6.68 2.32 9.87
CA PRO A 92 -6.08 1.16 10.50
C PRO A 92 -6.27 1.18 12.02
N GLU A 93 -6.77 0.08 12.58
CA GLU A 93 -6.85 -0.10 14.02
C GLU A 93 -5.44 -0.14 14.64
N ALA A 94 -5.25 0.60 15.73
CA ALA A 94 -4.03 0.66 16.52
C ALA A 94 -3.72 -0.66 17.23
#